data_AF-A0A6I5CQR7-F1
#
_entry.id   AF-A0A6I5CQR7-F1
#
_cell.length_a   1.000
_cell.length_b   1.000
_cell.length_c   1.000
_cell.angle_alpha   90.00
_cell.angle_beta   90.00
_cell.angle_gamma   90.00
#
_symmetry.space_group_name_H-M   'P 1'
#
loop_
_entity.id
_entity.type
_entity.pdbx_description
1 polymer ?
#
loop_
_entity_poly.entity_id
_entity_poly.type
_entity_poly.pdbx_seq_one_letter_code
_entity_poly.pdbx_strand_id
1 'polypeptide(L)' 'EGGRSWVGDADLELFASPTEELAHLEIREPIAAYYRQVGVVWDGGRLLESHTSGAQ' A
#
# COMPACT_ATOMS: atom_id res chain seq x y z
N GLU A 1 15.94 3.61 -8.95
CA GLU A 1 16.15 5.08 -8.93
C GLU A 1 14.82 5.80 -8.84
N GLY A 2 14.77 7.07 -8.40
CA GLY A 2 13.51 7.80 -8.25
C GLY A 2 13.62 9.27 -8.65
N GLY A 3 12.52 9.84 -9.16
CA GLY A 3 12.43 11.24 -9.54
C GLY A 3 12.25 12.19 -8.35
N ARG A 4 12.08 13.48 -8.67
CA ARG A 4 11.77 14.54 -7.68
C ARG A 4 10.46 14.21 -6.93
N SER A 5 10.47 14.42 -5.62
CA SER A 5 9.27 14.37 -4.78
C SER A 5 8.54 15.71 -4.77
N TRP A 6 7.22 15.64 -4.76
CA TRP A 6 6.31 16.78 -4.68
C TRP A 6 5.31 16.55 -3.56
N VAL A 7 4.96 17.62 -2.87
CA VAL A 7 3.87 17.68 -1.90
C VAL A 7 2.74 18.51 -2.51
N GLY A 8 1.50 18.17 -2.18
CA GLY A 8 0.32 18.91 -2.60
C GLY A 8 -0.90 18.46 -1.83
N ASP A 9 -2.06 18.85 -2.34
CA ASP A 9 -3.37 18.45 -1.84
C ASP A 9 -3.98 17.39 -2.75
N ALA A 10 -4.74 16.45 -2.18
CA ALA A 10 -5.49 15.44 -2.91
C ALA A 10 -6.67 14.93 -2.09
N ASP A 11 -7.75 14.60 -2.77
CA ASP A 11 -8.90 13.90 -2.19
C ASP A 11 -8.78 12.39 -2.45
N LEU A 12 -9.19 11.58 -1.47
CA LEU A 12 -9.18 10.12 -1.57
C LEU A 12 -10.47 9.54 -1.00
N GLU A 13 -11.18 8.78 -1.81
CA GLU A 13 -12.40 8.07 -1.43
C GLU A 13 -12.26 6.58 -1.78
N LEU A 14 -12.74 5.71 -0.89
CA LEU A 14 -12.77 4.26 -1.10
C LEU A 14 -14.21 3.83 -1.38
N PHE A 15 -14.38 2.95 -2.35
CA PHE A 15 -15.69 2.48 -2.79
C PHE A 15 -15.89 0.99 -2.50
N ALA A 16 -17.14 0.60 -2.30
CA ALA A 16 -17.51 -0.81 -2.16
C ALA A 16 -17.30 -1.56 -3.48
N SER A 17 -16.80 -2.78 -3.37
CA SER A 17 -16.60 -3.71 -4.49
C SER A 17 -17.15 -5.08 -4.10
N PRO A 18 -17.77 -5.85 -5.02
CA PRO A 18 -18.29 -7.17 -4.71
C PRO A 18 -17.22 -8.19 -4.28
N THR A 19 -15.96 -7.93 -4.66
CA THR A 19 -14.84 -8.86 -4.48
C THR A 19 -13.70 -8.29 -3.65
N GLU A 20 -13.76 -7.01 -3.29
CA GLU A 20 -12.70 -6.35 -2.54
C GLU A 20 -13.27 -5.71 -1.28
N GLU A 21 -12.53 -5.88 -0.18
CA GLU A 21 -12.90 -5.39 1.14
C GLU A 21 -12.32 -3.98 1.42
N LEU A 22 -11.83 -3.27 0.39
CA LEU A 22 -11.06 -2.04 0.56
C LEU A 22 -11.83 -0.95 1.31
N ALA A 23 -13.15 -0.87 1.09
CA ALA A 23 -14.03 0.08 1.77
C ALA A 23 -14.08 -0.11 3.31
N HIS A 24 -13.68 -1.26 3.84
CA HIS A 24 -13.59 -1.47 5.30
C HIS A 24 -12.43 -0.71 5.94
N LEU A 25 -11.46 -0.22 5.16
CA LEU A 25 -10.36 0.63 5.62
C LEU A 25 -10.76 2.12 5.58
N GLU A 26 -11.82 2.48 6.30
CA GLU A 26 -12.38 3.84 6.31
C GLU A 26 -11.30 4.92 6.54
N ILE A 27 -11.23 5.87 5.61
CA ILE A 27 -10.35 7.03 5.72
C ILE A 27 -11.03 8.05 6.62
N ARG A 28 -10.49 8.22 7.84
CA ARG A 28 -10.99 9.22 8.79
C ARG A 28 -10.43 10.62 8.54
N GLU A 29 -9.15 10.68 8.21
CA GLU A 29 -8.43 11.94 7.99
C GLU A 29 -7.26 11.69 7.03
N PRO A 30 -7.26 12.30 5.84
CA PRO A 30 -6.06 12.40 5.02
C PRO A 30 -5.02 13.29 5.71
N ILE A 31 -3.83 12.76 5.98
CA ILE A 31 -2.77 13.49 6.72
C ILE A 31 -1.76 14.23 5.83
N ALA A 32 -1.62 13.82 4.57
CA ALA A 32 -0.76 14.46 3.55
C ALA A 32 -0.95 13.80 2.17
N ALA A 33 -0.58 14.51 1.09
CA ALA A 33 -0.48 13.95 -0.26
C ALA A 33 0.89 14.23 -0.89
N TYR A 34 1.45 13.19 -1.55
CA TYR A 34 2.76 13.25 -2.19
C TYR A 34 2.75 12.58 -3.56
N TYR A 35 3.57 13.10 -4.46
CA TYR A 35 3.83 12.51 -5.78
C TYR A 35 5.33 12.33 -6.03
N ARG A 36 5.71 11.18 -6.60
CA ARG A 36 7.08 10.85 -7.01
C ARG A 36 7.09 9.71 -8.03
N GLN A 37 7.98 9.79 -9.02
CA GLN A 37 8.36 8.63 -9.84
C GLN A 37 9.26 7.67 -9.05
N VAL A 38 8.92 6.39 -9.03
CA VAL A 38 9.71 5.33 -8.35
C VAL A 38 10.11 4.26 -9.36
N GLY A 39 11.40 3.96 -9.43
CA GLY A 39 11.98 2.82 -10.13
C GLY A 39 12.60 1.85 -9.13
N VAL A 40 12.09 0.62 -9.13
CA VAL A 40 12.45 -0.45 -8.18
C VAL A 40 12.64 -1.77 -8.92
N VAL A 41 13.58 -2.59 -8.44
CA VAL A 41 13.69 -4.02 -8.81
C VAL A 41 13.16 -4.84 -7.65
N TRP A 42 12.24 -5.75 -7.95
CA TRP A 42 11.70 -6.70 -6.97
C TRP A 42 12.49 -8.00 -7.02
N ASP A 43 13.43 -8.16 -6.09
CA ASP A 43 14.28 -9.35 -5.97
C ASP A 43 13.67 -10.36 -4.99
N GLY A 44 12.47 -10.83 -5.32
CA GLY A 44 11.75 -11.82 -4.52
C GLY A 44 11.32 -11.32 -3.13
N GLY A 45 10.99 -12.28 -2.27
CA GLY A 45 10.55 -12.04 -0.89
C GLY A 45 11.48 -12.70 0.11
N ARG A 46 11.65 -12.07 1.28
CA ARG A 46 12.32 -12.68 2.43
C ARG A 46 11.26 -13.24 3.37
N LEU A 47 11.34 -14.54 3.67
CA LEU A 47 10.52 -15.15 4.72
C LEU A 47 10.83 -14.48 6.06
N LEU A 48 9.81 -13.91 6.69
CA LEU A 48 9.93 -13.33 8.03
C LEU A 48 9.47 -14.30 9.11
N GLU A 49 8.39 -15.03 8.85
CA GLU A 49 7.82 -16.04 9.74
C GLU A 49 7.10 -17.10 8.92
N SER A 50 7.30 -18.39 9.23
CA SER A 50 6.68 -19.48 8.46
C SER A 50 5.25 -19.77 8.88
N HIS A 51 4.89 -19.48 10.14
CA HIS A 51 3.63 -19.87 10.81
C HIS A 51 3.16 -21.30 10.50
N THR A 52 4.06 -22.16 10.03
CA THR A 52 3.73 -23.53 9.72
C THR A 52 3.76 -24.25 11.05
N SER A 53 2.59 -24.56 11.62
CA SER A 53 2.54 -25.54 12.70
C SER A 53 3.19 -26.80 12.13
N GLY A 54 4.31 -27.24 12.71
CA GLY A 54 5.03 -28.41 12.22
C GLY A 54 4.12 -29.63 12.22
N ALA A 55 3.44 -29.88 11.09
CA ALA A 55 2.82 -31.16 10.83
C ALA A 55 3.97 -32.12 10.54
N GLN A 56 4.21 -33.05 11.49
CA GLN A 56 5.13 -34.17 11.33
C GLN A 56 4.58 -35.18 10.32
#